data_AF-A0A1V2R1A7-F1
#
_entry.id   AF-A0A1V2R1A7-F1
#
_cell.length_a   1.000
_cell.length_b   1.000
_cell.length_c   1.000
_cell.angle_alpha   90.00
_cell.angle_beta   90.00
_cell.angle_gamma   90.00
#
_symmetry.space_group_name_H-M   'P 1'
#
loop_
_entity.id
_entity.type
_entity.pdbx_description
1 polymer ?
#
loop_
_entity_poly.entity_id
_entity_poly.type
_entity_poly.pdbx_seq_one_letter_code
_entity_poly.pdbx_strand_id
1 'polypeptide(L)' 'MFTIIGLSGPAAIAALLFQALPTASSSYIMARQLGGDAPLMAGIIAVQTLVAGVALPFAVLGLTGLL' A
#
# COMPACT_ATOMS: atom_id res chain seq x y z
N MET A 1 -1.34 9.60 -19.71
CA MET A 1 -0.02 9.07 -19.25
C MET A 1 0.28 9.74 -17.92
N PHE A 2 0.37 8.98 -16.82
CA PHE A 2 0.41 9.51 -15.44
C PHE A 2 1.65 10.37 -15.23
N THR A 3 1.48 11.69 -15.20
CA THR A 3 2.59 12.64 -15.05
C THR A 3 2.20 13.69 -14.02
N ILE A 4 2.25 13.35 -12.73
CA ILE A 4 2.23 14.37 -11.67
C ILE A 4 3.67 14.82 -11.37
N ILE A 5 4.68 14.01 -11.72
CA ILE A 5 6.11 14.25 -11.40
C ILE A 5 7.08 13.89 -12.56
N GLY A 6 6.59 13.70 -13.80
CA GLY A 6 7.45 13.26 -14.91
C GLY A 6 7.69 11.74 -14.99
N LEU A 7 7.24 10.97 -13.99
CA LEU A 7 7.50 9.54 -13.89
C LEU A 7 6.54 8.73 -14.75
N SER A 8 7.06 7.90 -15.66
CA SER A 8 6.24 7.08 -16.56
C SER A 8 6.82 5.68 -16.77
N GLY A 9 6.05 4.81 -17.40
CA GLY A 9 6.44 3.42 -17.67
C GLY A 9 6.52 2.54 -16.42
N PRO A 10 7.23 1.39 -16.49
CA PRO A 10 7.27 0.38 -15.42
C PRO A 10 7.65 0.91 -14.02
N ALA A 11 8.54 1.91 -13.96
CA ALA A 11 8.96 2.52 -12.69
C ALA A 11 7.81 3.27 -12.00
N ALA A 12 6.96 3.97 -12.77
CA ALA A 12 5.76 4.62 -12.23
C ALA A 12 4.77 3.59 -11.68
N ILE A 13 4.63 2.44 -12.37
CA ILE A 13 3.78 1.34 -11.94
C ILE A 13 4.26 0.78 -10.60
N ALA A 14 5.55 0.48 -10.49
CA ALA A 14 6.14 -0.02 -9.27
C ALA A 14 5.92 0.96 -8.10
N ALA A 15 6.23 2.24 -8.30
CA ALA A 15 6.06 3.27 -7.27
C ALA A 15 4.61 3.37 -6.77
N LEU A 16 3.65 3.40 -7.70
CA LEU A 16 2.21 3.47 -7.35
C LEU A 16 1.73 2.22 -6.62
N LEU A 17 2.16 1.03 -7.05
CA LEU A 17 1.81 -0.21 -6.37
C LEU A 17 2.41 -0.27 -4.97
N PHE A 18 3.68 0.09 -4.79
CA PHE A 18 4.33 0.13 -3.47
C PHE A 18 3.61 1.05 -2.49
N GLN A 19 3.06 2.17 -2.97
CA GLN A 19 2.30 3.11 -2.13
C GLN A 19 0.89 2.63 -1.80
N ALA A 20 0.29 1.78 -2.64
CA ALA A 20 -1.07 1.27 -2.45
C ALA A 20 -1.14 -0.03 -1.61
N LEU A 21 0.00 -0.68 -1.39
CA LEU A 21 0.10 -1.89 -0.57
C LEU A 21 -0.08 -1.57 0.93
N PRO A 22 -0.62 -2.52 1.72
CA PRO A 22 -0.70 -2.36 3.17
C PRO A 22 0.70 -2.41 3.80
N THR A 23 0.81 -1.94 5.05
CA THR A 23 2.08 -2.02 5.79
C THR A 23 2.52 -3.47 6.03
N ALA A 24 3.83 -3.68 6.22
CA ALA A 24 4.42 -5.01 6.37
C ALA A 24 3.97 -5.71 7.66
N SER A 25 3.74 -7.03 7.60
CA SER A 25 3.35 -7.85 8.76
C SER A 25 4.44 -7.92 9.85
N SER A 26 5.71 -7.71 9.49
CA SER A 26 6.83 -7.64 10.44
C SER A 26 6.70 -6.48 11.44
N SER A 27 5.92 -5.44 11.11
CA SER A 27 5.61 -4.33 12.03
C SER A 27 4.89 -4.80 13.31
N TYR A 28 4.07 -5.86 13.24
CA TYR A 28 3.45 -6.48 14.42
C TYR A 28 4.49 -7.05 15.38
N ILE A 29 5.45 -7.81 14.83
CA ILE A 29 6.53 -8.42 15.62
C ILE A 29 7.39 -7.31 16.22
N MET A 30 7.72 -6.27 15.44
CA MET A 30 8.48 -5.14 15.92
C MET A 30 7.76 -4.37 17.03
N ALA A 31 6.45 -4.13 16.88
CA ALA A 31 5.63 -3.49 17.91
C ALA A 31 5.70 -4.28 19.22
N ARG A 32 5.59 -5.61 19.15
CA ARG A 32 5.72 -6.48 20.34
C ARG A 32 7.13 -6.42 20.95
N GLN A 33 8.18 -6.40 20.13
CA GLN A 33 9.57 -6.39 20.59
C GLN A 33 9.98 -5.06 21.22
N LEU A 34 9.44 -3.94 20.73
CA LEU A 34 9.76 -2.59 21.21
C LEU A 34 8.84 -2.10 22.34
N GLY A 35 7.91 -2.94 22.83
CA GLY A 35 6.95 -2.55 23.88
C GLY A 35 5.80 -1.66 23.39
N GLY A 36 5.52 -1.65 22.09
CA GLY A 36 4.34 -1.01 21.50
C GLY A 36 3.07 -1.88 21.58
N ASP A 37 1.97 -1.36 21.04
CA ASP A 37 0.67 -2.05 21.02
C ASP A 37 0.55 -2.99 19.82
N ALA A 38 0.89 -4.27 20.03
CA ALA A 38 0.84 -5.29 18.98
C ALA A 38 -0.60 -5.63 18.54
N PRO A 39 -1.60 -5.81 19.43
CA PRO A 39 -3.00 -5.98 19.02
C PRO A 39 -3.54 -4.84 18.15
N LEU A 40 -3.24 -3.58 18.50
CA LEU A 40 -3.61 -2.43 17.67
C LEU A 40 -2.95 -2.50 16.29
N MET A 41 -1.64 -2.81 16.23
CA MET A 41 -0.93 -2.95 14.95
C MET A 41 -1.51 -4.07 14.08
N ALA A 42 -1.92 -5.19 14.68
CA ALA A 42 -2.63 -6.26 13.97
C ALA A 42 -3.97 -5.76 13.38
N GLY A 43 -4.72 -4.96 14.14
CA GLY A 43 -5.93 -4.30 13.66
C GLY A 43 -5.67 -3.36 12.48
N ILE A 44 -4.62 -2.54 12.55
CA ILE A 44 -4.21 -1.64 11.45
C ILE A 44 -3.88 -2.45 10.19
N ILE A 45 -3.09 -3.52 10.32
CA ILE A 45 -2.75 -4.40 9.18
C ILE A 45 -4.02 -4.96 8.54
N ALA A 46 -4.96 -5.46 9.35
CA ALA A 46 -6.21 -6.03 8.85
C ALA A 46 -7.04 -5.00 8.07
N VAL A 47 -7.23 -3.80 8.65
CA VAL A 47 -7.98 -2.71 7.99
C VAL A 47 -7.28 -2.28 6.70
N GLN A 48 -5.96 -2.06 6.74
CA GLN A 48 -5.20 -1.68 5.54
C GLN A 48 -5.25 -2.76 4.46
N THR A 49 -5.27 -4.04 4.83
CA THR A 49 -5.42 -5.16 3.87
C THR A 49 -6.78 -5.12 3.18
N LEU A 50 -7.86 -4.87 3.92
CA LEU A 50 -9.19 -4.73 3.34
C LEU A 50 -9.28 -3.51 2.42
N VAL A 51 -8.74 -2.37 2.85
CA VAL A 51 -8.68 -1.14 2.04
C VAL A 51 -7.84 -1.36 0.77
N ALA A 52 -6.72 -2.08 0.88
CA ALA A 52 -5.86 -2.41 -0.26
C ALA A 52 -6.59 -3.24 -1.33
N GLY A 53 -7.55 -4.08 -0.92
CA GLY A 53 -8.42 -4.82 -1.83
C GLY A 53 -9.19 -3.94 -2.81
N VAL A 54 -9.46 -2.68 -2.44
CA VAL A 54 -10.07 -1.66 -3.32
C VAL A 54 -9.00 -0.73 -3.90
N ALA A 55 -8.07 -0.22 -3.09
CA ALA A 55 -7.07 0.74 -3.54
C ALA A 55 -6.16 0.20 -4.67
N LEU A 56 -5.79 -1.08 -4.65
CA LEU A 56 -4.92 -1.68 -5.68
C LEU A 56 -5.61 -1.73 -7.06
N PRO A 57 -6.84 -2.27 -7.22
CA PRO A 57 -7.58 -2.17 -8.48
C PRO A 57 -7.70 -0.74 -9.01
N PHE A 58 -8.03 0.23 -8.14
CA PHE A 58 -8.13 1.64 -8.55
C PHE A 58 -6.78 2.22 -8.98
N ALA A 59 -5.69 1.87 -8.29
CA ALA A 59 -4.35 2.29 -8.69
C ALA A 59 -3.98 1.74 -10.07
N VAL A 60 -4.28 0.47 -10.36
CA VAL A 60 -4.03 -0.17 -11.66
C VAL A 60 -4.92 0.41 -12.76
N LEU A 61 -6.21 0.59 -12.50
CA LEU A 61 -7.16 1.18 -13.45
C LEU A 61 -6.81 2.63 -13.79
N GLY A 62 -6.38 3.39 -12.79
CA GLY A 62 -5.72 4.67 -12.98
C GLY A 62 -4.58 4.47 -13.96
N LEU A 63 -3.53 3.74 -13.56
CA LEU A 63 -2.31 3.50 -14.34
C LEU A 63 -2.50 3.13 -15.83
N THR A 64 -3.50 2.31 -16.16
CA THR A 64 -3.78 1.88 -17.54
C THR A 64 -4.58 2.89 -18.36
N GLY A 65 -5.02 4.02 -17.77
CA GLY A 65 -5.78 5.06 -18.43
C GLY A 65 -7.24 4.67 -18.73
N LEU A 66 -7.75 3.67 -18.01
CA LEU A 66 -9.16 3.24 -18.07
C LEU A 66 -10.08 4.10 -17.18
N LEU A 67 -9.47 5.01 -16.40
CA LEU A 67 -10.09 6.10 -15.64
C LEU A 67 -9.45 7.42 -16.08
#